data_AF-A0A0N1PHS2-F1
#
_entry.id   AF-A0A0N1PHS2-F1
#
_cell.length_a   1.000
_cell.length_b   1.000
_cell.length_c   1.000
_cell.angle_alpha   90.00
_cell.angle_beta   90.00
_cell.angle_gamma   90.00
#
_symmetry.space_group_name_H-M   'P 1'
#
loop_
_entity.id
_entity.type
_entity.pdbx_description
1 polymer ?
#
loop_
_entity_poly.entity_id
_entity_poly.type
_entity_poly.pdbx_seq_one_letter_code
_entity_poly.pdbx_strand_id
1 'polypeptide(L)'
;MAEKFLEGVEVNQNYAILLLHLIDKDTVDLTIRIAGAVAFKNYIKRNWPVEEDGADNIHANDRAAIKSLIVSLMLKSPEAIQRQFSDAVSIIGKYDFPQKWPGLISEMVEKFATGDFHIINGVLRTAHSLFKKYRFEFKSQALWEEIKHVLDNFAKPLTDLFVVCTLLRVH
;
A
#
# COMPACT_ATOMS: atom_id res chain seq x y z
N MET A 1 -24.66 -3.59 -12.75
CA MET A 1 -24.23 -4.36 -13.94
C MET A 1 -22.73 -4.23 -14.18
N ALA A 2 -22.14 -3.03 -14.17
CA ALA A 2 -20.71 -2.84 -14.38
C ALA A 2 -19.82 -3.52 -13.31
N GLU A 3 -20.17 -3.43 -12.02
CA GLU A 3 -19.38 -4.05 -10.95
C GLU A 3 -19.36 -5.58 -11.01
N LYS A 4 -20.52 -6.22 -11.26
CA LYS A 4 -20.62 -7.67 -11.50
C LYS A 4 -19.86 -8.14 -12.76
N PHE A 5 -19.79 -7.29 -13.79
CA PHE A 5 -19.00 -7.60 -14.97
C PHE A 5 -17.51 -7.55 -14.64
N LEU A 6 -17.05 -6.51 -13.93
CA LEU A 6 -15.66 -6.42 -13.49
C LEU A 6 -15.25 -7.65 -12.69
N GLU A 7 -16.08 -8.07 -11.71
CA GLU A 7 -15.90 -9.29 -10.91
C GLU A 7 -15.73 -10.57 -11.76
N GLY A 8 -16.42 -10.67 -12.90
CA GLY A 8 -16.31 -11.82 -13.80
C GLY A 8 -15.01 -11.88 -14.61
N VAL A 9 -14.27 -10.76 -14.75
CA VAL A 9 -13.02 -10.68 -15.53
C VAL A 9 -11.78 -10.72 -14.62
N GLU A 10 -11.95 -10.57 -13.30
CA GLU A 10 -10.86 -10.50 -12.31
C GLU A 10 -10.02 -11.77 -12.20
N VAL A 11 -10.53 -12.91 -12.68
CA VAL A 11 -9.86 -14.21 -12.64
C VAL A 11 -8.69 -14.30 -13.64
N ASN A 12 -8.60 -13.34 -14.58
CA ASN A 12 -7.55 -13.34 -15.58
C ASN A 12 -6.24 -12.79 -15.02
N GLN A 13 -5.14 -13.51 -15.29
CA GLN A 13 -3.79 -13.01 -15.02
C GLN A 13 -3.56 -11.65 -15.68
N ASN A 14 -2.82 -10.79 -15.00
CA ASN A 14 -2.53 -9.39 -15.34
C ASN A 14 -3.71 -8.41 -15.18
N TYR A 15 -4.91 -8.84 -14.77
CA TYR A 15 -6.05 -7.94 -14.59
C TYR A 15 -5.69 -6.76 -13.67
N ALA A 16 -5.16 -7.05 -12.48
CA ALA A 16 -4.77 -6.04 -11.51
C ALA A 16 -3.63 -5.13 -12.02
N ILE A 17 -2.71 -5.69 -12.81
CA ILE A 17 -1.59 -4.95 -13.40
C ILE A 17 -2.06 -3.97 -14.47
N LEU A 18 -2.97 -4.41 -15.35
CA LEU A 18 -3.61 -3.56 -16.35
C LEU A 18 -4.40 -2.43 -15.69
N LEU A 19 -5.07 -2.72 -14.58
CA LEU A 19 -5.81 -1.71 -13.82
C LEU A 19 -4.85 -0.67 -13.22
N LEU A 20 -3.72 -1.08 -12.65
CA LEU A 20 -2.68 -0.16 -12.17
C LEU A 20 -2.15 0.73 -13.31
N HIS A 21 -1.87 0.16 -14.50
CA HIS A 21 -1.45 0.94 -15.66
C HIS A 21 -2.53 1.91 -16.17
N LEU A 22 -3.81 1.54 -16.10
CA LEU A 22 -4.91 2.43 -16.45
C LEU A 22 -4.98 3.63 -15.48
N ILE A 23 -4.86 3.37 -14.18
CA ILE A 23 -4.90 4.42 -13.14
C ILE A 23 -3.70 5.37 -13.29
N ASP A 24 -2.55 4.88 -13.73
CA ASP A 24 -1.33 5.67 -13.90
C ASP A 24 -1.33 6.56 -15.16
N LYS A 25 -2.23 6.34 -16.12
CA LYS A 25 -2.28 7.13 -17.35
C LYS A 25 -2.95 8.48 -17.11
N ASP A 26 -2.15 9.55 -17.06
CA ASP A 26 -2.65 10.92 -16.90
C ASP A 26 -3.52 11.42 -18.06
N THR A 27 -3.48 10.75 -19.23
CA THR A 27 -4.38 11.03 -20.35
C THR A 27 -5.81 10.51 -20.13
N VAL A 28 -6.04 9.68 -19.13
CA VAL A 28 -7.36 9.16 -18.76
C VAL A 28 -8.02 10.13 -17.78
N ASP A 29 -9.32 10.35 -17.94
CA ASP A 29 -10.09 11.21 -17.05
C ASP A 29 -9.92 10.81 -15.57
N LEU A 30 -9.78 11.80 -14.69
CA LEU A 30 -9.53 11.59 -13.28
C LEU A 30 -10.64 10.77 -12.60
N THR A 31 -11.90 10.94 -13.01
CA THR A 31 -13.04 10.17 -12.46
C THR A 31 -12.89 8.69 -12.78
N ILE A 32 -12.46 8.36 -14.00
CA ILE A 32 -12.20 6.98 -14.42
C ILE A 32 -11.02 6.40 -13.65
N ARG A 33 -9.94 7.17 -13.46
CA ARG A 33 -8.78 6.73 -12.68
C ARG A 33 -9.13 6.47 -11.21
N ILE A 34 -9.96 7.34 -10.60
CA ILE A 34 -10.46 7.15 -9.23
C ILE A 34 -11.34 5.89 -9.16
N ALA A 35 -12.26 5.71 -10.10
CA ALA A 35 -13.10 4.50 -10.15
C ALA A 35 -12.24 3.23 -10.30
N GLY A 36 -11.20 3.27 -11.15
CA GLY A 36 -10.22 2.21 -11.29
C GLY A 36 -9.47 1.91 -9.99
N ALA A 37 -9.05 2.95 -9.25
CA ALA A 37 -8.38 2.79 -7.96
C ALA A 37 -9.29 2.17 -6.89
N VAL A 38 -10.58 2.54 -6.88
CA VAL A 38 -11.59 1.91 -6.02
C VAL A 38 -11.78 0.43 -6.38
N ALA A 39 -11.90 0.12 -7.67
CA ALA A 39 -12.03 -1.25 -8.16
C ALA A 39 -10.79 -2.08 -7.80
N PHE A 40 -9.58 -1.52 -7.97
CA PHE A 40 -8.32 -2.15 -7.60
C PHE A 40 -8.27 -2.49 -6.11
N LYS A 41 -8.59 -1.52 -5.24
CA LYS A 41 -8.64 -1.77 -3.79
C LYS A 41 -9.65 -2.88 -3.44
N ASN A 42 -10.82 -2.89 -4.07
CA ASN A 42 -11.83 -3.91 -3.83
C ASN A 42 -11.37 -5.29 -4.32
N TYR A 43 -10.68 -5.36 -5.46
CA TYR A 43 -10.03 -6.57 -5.95
C TYR A 43 -9.01 -7.11 -4.93
N ILE A 44 -8.11 -6.25 -4.42
CA ILE A 44 -7.13 -6.63 -3.39
C ILE A 44 -7.83 -7.14 -2.13
N LYS A 45 -8.89 -6.44 -1.68
CA LYS A 45 -9.65 -6.84 -0.50
C LYS A 45 -10.25 -8.24 -0.61
N ARG A 46 -10.77 -8.60 -1.79
CA ARG A 46 -11.41 -9.91 -2.04
C ARG A 46 -10.39 -11.02 -2.30
N ASN A 47 -9.35 -10.74 -3.07
CA ASN A 47 -8.51 -11.78 -3.68
C ASN A 47 -7.12 -11.92 -3.03
N TRP A 48 -6.66 -10.94 -2.24
CA TRP A 48 -5.33 -11.02 -1.62
C TRP A 48 -5.24 -12.02 -0.45
N PRO A 49 -6.23 -12.13 0.46
CA PRO A 49 -6.23 -13.17 1.47
C PRO A 49 -6.30 -14.55 0.82
N VAL A 50 -5.43 -15.47 1.25
CA VAL A 50 -5.53 -16.89 0.90
C VAL A 50 -6.14 -17.60 2.10
N GLU A 51 -7.30 -18.22 1.92
CA GLU A 51 -7.93 -19.05 2.95
C GLU A 51 -7.07 -20.29 3.22
N GLU A 52 -7.09 -20.85 4.44
CA GLU A 52 -6.18 -21.95 4.84
C GLU A 52 -6.23 -23.17 3.89
N ASP A 53 -7.39 -23.44 3.28
CA ASP A 53 -7.58 -24.51 2.30
C ASP A 53 -7.97 -23.97 0.89
N GLY A 54 -7.81 -22.66 0.68
CA GLY A 54 -8.22 -21.99 -0.55
C GLY A 54 -7.13 -21.97 -1.62
N ALA A 55 -7.53 -21.97 -2.89
CA ALA A 55 -6.63 -21.64 -3.98
C ALA A 55 -6.27 -20.15 -3.95
N ASP A 56 -5.02 -19.82 -4.26
CA ASP A 56 -4.62 -18.43 -4.44
C ASP A 56 -5.26 -17.87 -5.72
N ASN A 57 -6.16 -16.90 -5.55
CA ASN A 57 -6.87 -16.25 -6.65
C ASN A 57 -5.98 -15.29 -7.46
N ILE A 58 -4.76 -15.00 -6.99
CA ILE A 58 -3.82 -14.08 -7.65
C ILE A 58 -2.55 -14.84 -7.98
N HIS A 59 -2.17 -14.84 -9.26
CA HIS A 59 -0.91 -15.45 -9.68
C HIS A 59 0.30 -14.84 -8.94
N ALA A 60 1.28 -15.67 -8.57
CA ALA A 60 2.44 -15.23 -7.78
C ALA A 60 3.19 -14.05 -8.43
N ASN A 61 3.35 -14.07 -9.76
CA ASN A 61 3.94 -12.96 -10.52
C ASN A 61 3.15 -11.65 -10.37
N ASP A 62 1.82 -11.71 -10.35
CA ASP A 62 0.97 -10.53 -10.21
C ASP A 62 1.08 -9.98 -8.78
N ARG A 63 1.13 -10.84 -7.76
CA ARG A 63 1.37 -10.41 -6.38
C ARG A 63 2.70 -9.67 -6.24
N ALA A 64 3.77 -10.20 -6.84
CA ALA A 64 5.09 -9.56 -6.84
C ALA A 64 5.07 -8.22 -7.59
N ALA A 65 4.46 -8.19 -8.78
CA ALA A 65 4.36 -6.98 -9.59
C ALA A 65 3.52 -5.89 -8.90
N ILE A 66 2.38 -6.24 -8.30
CA ILE A 66 1.55 -5.32 -7.51
C ILE A 66 2.38 -4.67 -6.40
N LYS A 67 3.11 -5.47 -5.61
CA LYS A 67 3.97 -4.97 -4.53
C LYS A 67 5.03 -4.00 -5.05
N SER A 68 5.66 -4.32 -6.19
CA SER A 68 6.69 -3.46 -6.79
C SER A 68 6.16 -2.12 -7.33
N LEU A 69 4.89 -2.05 -7.74
CA LEU A 69 4.31 -0.88 -8.39
C LEU A 69 3.56 0.02 -7.42
N ILE A 70 2.77 -0.56 -6.51
CA ILE A 70 1.71 0.15 -5.79
C ILE A 70 2.23 1.30 -4.92
N VAL A 71 3.38 1.14 -4.26
CA VAL A 71 3.97 2.17 -3.40
C VAL A 71 4.38 3.38 -4.25
N SER A 72 5.08 3.15 -5.36
CA SER A 72 5.48 4.24 -6.26
C SER A 72 4.26 4.94 -6.86
N LEU A 73 3.25 4.19 -7.31
CA LEU A 73 2.03 4.75 -7.89
C LEU A 73 1.28 5.62 -6.88
N MET A 74 1.13 5.13 -5.65
CA MET A 74 0.49 5.85 -4.55
C MET A 74 1.12 7.22 -4.28
N LEU A 75 2.45 7.31 -4.34
CA LEU A 75 3.17 8.53 -3.97
C LEU A 75 3.12 9.63 -5.03
N LYS A 76 3.00 9.26 -6.32
CA LYS A 76 2.85 10.22 -7.42
C LYS A 76 1.38 10.54 -7.77
N SER A 77 0.43 9.78 -7.20
CA SER A 77 -0.99 9.91 -7.53
C SER A 77 -1.65 11.08 -6.81
N PRO A 78 -2.69 11.72 -7.40
CA PRO A 78 -3.55 12.67 -6.71
C PRO A 78 -4.16 12.10 -5.43
N GLU A 79 -4.48 12.96 -4.46
CA GLU A 79 -4.89 12.57 -3.10
C GLU A 79 -6.03 11.53 -3.08
N ALA A 80 -7.02 11.66 -3.96
CA ALA A 80 -8.15 10.73 -4.04
C ALA A 80 -7.72 9.28 -4.37
N ILE A 81 -6.77 9.13 -5.31
CA ILE A 81 -6.22 7.83 -5.72
C ILE A 81 -5.23 7.33 -4.67
N GLN A 82 -4.37 8.22 -4.14
CA GLN A 82 -3.42 7.91 -3.08
C GLN A 82 -4.12 7.27 -1.87
N ARG A 83 -5.30 7.77 -1.46
CA ARG A 83 -6.08 7.16 -0.37
C ARG A 83 -6.51 5.72 -0.69
N GLN A 84 -6.97 5.44 -1.90
CA GLN A 84 -7.37 4.07 -2.29
C GLN A 84 -6.17 3.11 -2.31
N PHE A 85 -5.02 3.57 -2.80
CA PHE A 85 -3.79 2.77 -2.78
C PHE A 85 -3.24 2.57 -1.38
N SER A 86 -3.29 3.57 -0.50
CA SER A 86 -2.93 3.41 0.92
C SER A 86 -3.76 2.32 1.60
N ASP A 87 -5.07 2.28 1.35
CA ASP A 87 -5.94 1.22 1.86
C ASP A 87 -5.55 -0.14 1.30
N ALA A 88 -5.28 -0.25 0.00
CA ALA A 88 -4.84 -1.48 -0.64
C ALA A 88 -3.48 -1.97 -0.09
N VAL A 89 -2.49 -1.09 0.09
CA VAL A 89 -1.21 -1.41 0.73
C VAL A 89 -1.41 -1.90 2.16
N SER A 90 -2.34 -1.30 2.90
CA SER A 90 -2.66 -1.73 4.27
C SER A 90 -3.24 -3.15 4.30
N ILE A 91 -4.11 -3.47 3.33
CA ILE A 91 -4.66 -4.82 3.19
C ILE A 91 -3.55 -5.81 2.83
N ILE A 92 -2.72 -5.51 1.83
CA ILE A 92 -1.61 -6.38 1.43
C ILE A 92 -0.65 -6.61 2.61
N GLY A 93 -0.25 -5.53 3.30
CA GLY A 93 0.63 -5.59 4.46
C GLY A 93 0.05 -6.35 5.64
N LYS A 94 -1.28 -6.48 5.76
CA LYS A 94 -1.88 -7.34 6.78
C LYS A 94 -1.47 -8.81 6.60
N TYR A 95 -1.34 -9.28 5.36
CA TYR A 95 -1.07 -10.70 5.05
C TYR A 95 0.39 -10.98 4.68
N ASP A 96 1.09 -9.99 4.11
CA ASP A 96 2.42 -10.19 3.56
C ASP A 96 3.53 -9.55 4.37
N PHE A 97 3.25 -8.52 5.18
CA PHE A 97 4.29 -7.82 5.93
C PHE A 97 4.49 -8.46 7.32
N PRO A 98 5.75 -8.67 7.77
CA PRO A 98 7.01 -8.38 7.09
C PRO A 98 7.56 -9.52 6.22
N GLN A 99 7.15 -10.77 6.42
CA GLN A 99 7.88 -11.93 5.91
C GLN A 99 7.82 -12.08 4.37
N LYS A 100 6.68 -11.80 3.75
CA LYS A 100 6.47 -11.89 2.30
C LYS A 100 6.64 -10.54 1.58
N TRP A 101 6.82 -9.46 2.33
CA TRP A 101 7.09 -8.12 1.79
C TRP A 101 8.08 -7.32 2.67
N PRO A 102 9.33 -7.80 2.80
CA PRO A 102 10.30 -7.18 3.71
C PRO A 102 10.76 -5.79 3.26
N GLY A 103 10.71 -5.49 1.95
CA GLY A 103 11.13 -4.19 1.40
C GLY A 103 10.20 -3.02 1.69
N LEU A 104 8.97 -3.27 2.18
CA LEU A 104 7.95 -2.22 2.32
C LEU A 104 8.40 -1.04 3.19
N ILE A 105 9.05 -1.30 4.33
CA ILE A 105 9.52 -0.27 5.24
C ILE A 105 10.68 0.52 4.64
N SER A 106 11.65 -0.17 4.03
CA SER A 106 12.78 0.47 3.35
C SER A 106 12.30 1.39 2.23
N GLU A 107 11.37 0.91 1.39
CA GLU A 107 10.77 1.69 0.30
C GLU A 107 10.06 2.94 0.82
N MET A 108 9.38 2.87 1.98
CA MET A 108 8.72 4.02 2.61
C MET A 108 9.74 5.03 3.16
N VAL A 109 10.76 4.54 3.87
CA VAL A 109 11.80 5.37 4.50
C VAL A 109 12.62 6.14 3.46
N GLU A 110 12.95 5.52 2.33
CA GLU A 110 13.66 6.18 1.22
C GLU A 110 12.95 7.46 0.76
N LYS A 111 11.63 7.52 0.90
CA LYS A 111 10.84 8.67 0.46
C LYS A 111 10.91 9.85 1.42
N PHE A 112 11.30 9.63 2.68
CA PHE A 112 11.54 10.75 3.61
C PHE A 112 12.68 11.64 3.13
N ALA A 113 13.67 11.08 2.44
CA ALA A 113 14.80 11.83 1.89
C ALA A 113 14.42 12.72 0.69
N THR A 114 13.21 12.59 0.13
CA THR A 114 12.80 13.39 -1.04
C THR A 114 12.55 14.86 -0.71
N GLY A 115 12.24 15.19 0.55
CA GLY A 115 11.84 16.55 0.97
C GLY A 115 10.47 17.01 0.46
N ASP A 116 9.78 16.19 -0.35
CA ASP A 116 8.44 16.51 -0.86
C ASP A 116 7.38 16.17 0.20
N PHE A 117 6.76 17.21 0.78
CA PHE A 117 5.73 17.06 1.79
C PHE A 117 4.49 16.28 1.30
N HIS A 118 4.18 16.30 0.01
CA HIS A 118 3.07 15.49 -0.53
C HIS A 118 3.39 14.00 -0.44
N ILE A 119 4.60 13.61 -0.87
CA ILE A 119 5.11 12.25 -0.81
C ILE A 119 5.22 11.79 0.65
N ILE A 120 5.85 12.60 1.51
CA ILE A 120 6.05 12.30 2.93
C ILE A 120 4.71 12.09 3.63
N ASN A 121 3.72 12.96 3.41
CA ASN A 121 2.38 12.80 3.98
C ASN A 121 1.70 11.50 3.50
N GLY A 122 1.88 11.13 2.23
CA GLY A 122 1.40 9.85 1.69
C GLY A 122 2.00 8.65 2.41
N VAL A 123 3.32 8.65 2.63
CA VAL A 123 4.01 7.60 3.40
C VAL A 123 3.50 7.54 4.83
N LEU A 124 3.41 8.67 5.53
CA LEU A 124 2.97 8.72 6.93
C LEU A 124 1.54 8.20 7.09
N ARG A 125 0.63 8.53 6.16
CA ARG A 125 -0.74 7.99 6.14
C ARG A 125 -0.75 6.48 5.97
N THR A 126 0.07 5.97 5.06
CA THR A 126 0.15 4.53 4.77
C THR A 126 0.75 3.77 5.95
N ALA A 127 1.85 4.26 6.51
CA ALA A 127 2.47 3.70 7.72
C ALA A 127 1.49 3.71 8.90
N HIS A 128 0.78 4.83 9.13
CA HIS A 128 -0.25 4.89 10.17
C HIS A 128 -1.36 3.85 9.96
N SER A 129 -1.83 3.67 8.74
CA SER A 129 -2.86 2.67 8.42
C SER A 129 -2.36 1.24 8.63
N LEU A 130 -1.13 0.94 8.20
CA LEU A 130 -0.48 -0.35 8.41
C LEU A 130 -0.33 -0.67 9.90
N PHE A 131 0.13 0.29 10.72
CA PHE A 131 0.37 0.09 12.14
C PHE A 131 -0.89 0.19 13.00
N LYS A 132 -2.00 0.72 12.46
CA LYS A 132 -3.27 0.82 13.19
C LYS A 132 -3.79 -0.54 13.64
N LYS A 133 -3.48 -1.62 12.91
CA LYS A 133 -3.89 -3.00 13.26
C LYS A 133 -3.35 -3.44 14.63
N TYR A 134 -2.16 -2.98 15.03
CA TYR A 134 -1.52 -3.36 16.29
C TYR A 134 -2.34 -2.99 17.53
N ARG A 135 -3.26 -2.02 17.43
CA ARG A 135 -4.14 -1.63 18.53
C ARG A 135 -5.18 -2.69 18.88
N PHE A 136 -5.46 -3.61 17.96
CA PHE A 136 -6.55 -4.58 18.06
C PHE A 136 -6.07 -6.04 17.94
N GLU A 137 -4.82 -6.26 17.53
CA GLU A 137 -4.22 -7.59 17.43
C GLU A 137 -3.91 -8.18 18.81
N PHE A 138 -4.11 -9.49 18.96
CA PHE A 138 -3.71 -10.20 20.16
C PHE A 138 -2.19 -10.39 20.22
N LYS A 139 -1.64 -10.37 21.44
CA LYS A 139 -0.20 -10.58 21.64
C LYS A 139 0.20 -11.96 21.12
N SER A 140 1.15 -11.99 20.20
CA SER A 140 1.76 -13.20 19.64
C SER A 140 3.24 -12.94 19.36
N GLN A 141 4.03 -14.00 19.25
CA GLN A 141 5.45 -13.90 18.89
C GLN A 141 5.63 -13.21 17.52
N ALA A 142 4.79 -13.58 16.54
CA ALA A 142 4.81 -12.99 15.21
C ALA A 142 4.55 -11.47 15.23
N LEU A 143 3.59 -11.01 16.05
CA LEU A 143 3.30 -9.59 16.21
C LEU A 143 4.51 -8.83 16.82
N TRP A 144 5.18 -9.41 17.81
CA TRP A 144 6.35 -8.78 18.43
C TRP A 144 7.55 -8.70 17.48
N GLU A 145 7.77 -9.72 16.66
CA GLU A 145 8.80 -9.71 15.62
C GLU A 145 8.51 -8.63 14.56
N GLU A 146 7.26 -8.49 14.15
CA GLU A 146 6.83 -7.42 13.24
C GLU A 146 7.04 -6.03 13.85
N ILE A 147 6.60 -5.81 15.11
CA ILE A 147 6.80 -4.54 15.80
C ILE A 147 8.29 -4.22 15.95
N LYS A 148 9.11 -5.21 16.33
CA LYS A 148 10.56 -5.02 16.44
C LYS A 148 11.16 -4.64 15.09
N HIS A 149 10.79 -5.33 14.00
CA HIS A 149 11.23 -4.99 12.66
C HIS A 149 10.87 -3.54 12.27
N VAL A 150 9.66 -3.07 12.60
CA VAL A 150 9.26 -1.67 12.38
C VAL A 150 10.11 -0.71 13.21
N LEU A 151 10.34 -1.00 14.49
CA LEU A 151 11.13 -0.13 15.37
C LEU A 151 12.59 -0.02 14.87
N ASP A 152 13.20 -1.13 14.49
CA ASP A 152 14.58 -1.18 14.05
C ASP A 152 14.80 -0.40 12.73
N ASN A 153 13.79 -0.32 11.86
CA ASN A 153 13.94 0.23 10.51
C ASN A 153 13.22 1.57 10.28
N PHE A 154 12.14 1.87 11.01
CA PHE A 154 11.29 3.05 10.77
C PHE A 154 11.39 4.11 11.88
N ALA A 155 11.71 3.73 13.12
CA ALA A 155 11.66 4.65 14.25
C ALA A 155 12.68 5.80 14.14
N LYS A 156 13.94 5.48 13.79
CA LYS A 156 14.98 6.49 13.63
C LYS A 156 14.66 7.46 12.48
N PRO A 157 14.38 7.00 11.24
CA PRO A 157 14.03 7.91 10.14
C PRO A 157 12.82 8.81 10.44
N LEU A 158 11.79 8.28 11.10
CA LEU A 158 10.61 9.06 11.51
C LEU A 158 10.98 10.15 12.53
N THR A 159 11.85 9.82 13.49
CA THR A 159 12.31 10.76 14.53
C THR A 159 13.17 11.86 13.92
N ASP A 160 14.10 11.50 13.02
CA ASP A 160 14.93 12.46 12.30
C ASP A 160 14.05 13.44 11.48
N LEU A 161 13.06 12.90 10.75
CA LEU A 161 12.08 13.70 10.01
C LEU A 161 11.29 14.65 10.92
N PHE A 162 10.86 14.19 12.09
CA PHE A 162 10.15 15.03 13.05
C PHE A 162 11.00 16.22 13.51
N VAL A 163 12.29 15.99 13.84
CA VAL A 163 13.23 17.06 14.24
C VAL A 163 13.43 18.07 13.12
N VAL A 164 13.57 17.63 11.86
CA VAL A 164 13.69 18.54 10.72
C VAL A 164 12.44 19.41 10.57
N CYS A 165 11.25 18.81 10.64
CA CYS A 165 9.97 19.52 10.53
C CYS A 165 9.75 20.54 11.66
N THR A 166 10.20 20.25 12.89
CA THR A 166 10.08 21.20 14.00
C THR A 166 11.04 22.37 13.83
N LEU A 167 12.27 22.13 13.38
CA LEU A 167 13.24 23.19 13.10
C LEU A 167 12.78 24.15 11.98
N LEU A 168 12.16 23.62 10.92
CA LEU A 168 11.62 24.44 9.83
C LEU A 168 10.44 25.34 10.24
N ARG A 169 9.77 25.07 11.37
CA ARG A 169 8.69 25.93 11.89
C ARG A 169 9.17 27.10 12.75
N VAL A 170 10.46 27.16 13.08
CA VAL A 170 11.05 28.20 13.95
C VAL A 170 11.61 29.37 13.13
N HIS A 171 11.51 29.31 11.81
CA HIS A 171 11.87 30.37 10.86
C HIS A 171 10.69 30.66 9.93
#